data_AF-A0A8C7SYP8-F1
#
_entry.id   AF-A0A8C7SYP8-F1
#
_cell.length_a   1.000
_cell.length_b   1.000
_cell.length_c   1.000
_cell.angle_alpha   90.00
_cell.angle_beta   90.00
_cell.angle_gamma   90.00
#
_symmetry.space_group_name_H-M   'P 1'
#
loop_
_entity.id
_entity.type
_entity.pdbx_description
1 polymer ?
#
loop_
_entity_poly.entity_id
_entity_poly.type
_entity_poly.pdbx_seq_one_letter_code
_entity_poly.pdbx_strand_id
1 'polypeptide(L)'
;MMEAWPAAWVLLLTLIADWLEAAQSRDFTVKDIILLHPSTTPHPGGFKCFTCKDAPDNYECNRWAPDVYCPRETRYCYTLHVLDVQGNTVSVTKRCVAPAHCLSTGCTQDNHEGYKVCTACCEGNICNMQLPRNKTDAIFSTTSLLHSSNGLLTHYWLLTGCLSSTVISVMLSNSL
;
A
#
# COMPACT_ATOMS: atom_id res chain seq x y z
N MET A 1 -22.21 43.62 -33.51
CA MET A 1 -22.99 42.67 -32.70
C MET A 1 -22.28 41.34 -32.85
N MET A 2 -21.32 41.03 -31.96
CA MET A 2 -20.67 39.72 -31.98
C MET A 2 -21.67 38.70 -31.44
N GLU A 3 -22.03 37.73 -32.27
CA GLU A 3 -22.81 36.56 -31.91
C GLU A 3 -22.12 35.90 -30.70
N ALA A 4 -22.72 36.03 -29.51
CA ALA A 4 -22.21 35.42 -28.27
C ALA A 4 -22.42 33.88 -28.23
N TRP A 5 -23.14 33.35 -29.24
CA TRP A 5 -23.53 31.95 -29.36
C TRP A 5 -22.37 30.97 -29.52
N PRO A 6 -21.34 31.22 -30.37
CA PRO A 6 -20.22 30.29 -30.54
C PRO A 6 -19.32 30.24 -29.30
N ALA A 7 -19.15 31.38 -28.60
CA ALA A 7 -18.33 31.46 -27.40
C ALA A 7 -18.92 30.65 -26.24
N ALA A 8 -20.25 30.72 -26.05
CA ALA A 8 -20.94 29.94 -25.02
C ALA A 8 -20.81 28.42 -25.23
N TRP A 9 -20.90 27.97 -26.49
CA TRP A 9 -20.72 26.55 -26.84
C TRP A 9 -19.29 26.07 -26.63
N VAL A 10 -18.30 26.89 -27.00
CA VAL A 10 -16.89 26.55 -26.76
C VAL A 10 -16.62 26.44 -25.26
N LEU A 11 -17.13 27.38 -24.45
CA LEU A 11 -16.99 27.33 -22.99
C LEU A 11 -17.69 26.12 -22.37
N LEU A 12 -18.86 25.75 -22.88
CA LEU A 12 -19.56 24.55 -22.43
C LEU A 12 -18.76 23.28 -22.78
N LEU A 13 -18.20 23.19 -23.98
CA LEU A 13 -17.39 22.06 -24.41
C LEU A 13 -16.08 21.95 -23.61
N THR A 14 -15.42 23.06 -23.28
CA THR A 14 -14.22 23.05 -22.42
C THR A 14 -14.56 22.61 -21.00
N LEU A 15 -15.68 23.08 -20.44
CA LEU A 15 -16.12 22.66 -19.10
C LEU A 15 -16.46 21.16 -19.06
N ILE A 16 -17.07 20.63 -20.12
CA ILE A 16 -17.36 19.20 -20.25
C ILE A 16 -16.07 18.38 -20.39
N ALA A 17 -15.08 18.87 -21.16
CA ALA A 17 -13.79 18.21 -21.30
C ALA A 17 -13.02 18.14 -19.97
N ASP A 18 -12.96 19.25 -19.23
CA ASP A 18 -12.33 19.31 -17.91
C ASP A 18 -13.02 18.39 -16.89
N TRP A 19 -14.36 18.29 -16.96
CA TRP A 19 -15.13 17.35 -16.15
C TRP A 19 -14.86 15.89 -16.52
N LEU A 20 -14.67 15.60 -17.81
CA LEU A 20 -14.39 14.25 -18.29
C LEU A 20 -12.99 13.77 -17.85
N GLU A 21 -11.99 14.66 -17.89
CA GLU A 21 -10.64 14.41 -17.37
C GLU A 21 -10.65 14.17 -15.85
N ALA A 22 -11.37 15.02 -15.09
CA ALA A 22 -11.50 14.86 -13.65
C ALA A 22 -12.26 13.58 -13.24
N ALA A 23 -13.17 13.10 -14.09
CA ALA A 23 -13.90 11.86 -13.86
C ALA A 23 -13.09 10.59 -14.23
N GLN A 24 -12.03 10.72 -15.03
CA GLN A 24 -11.26 9.58 -15.52
C GLN A 24 -10.22 9.05 -14.52
N SER A 25 -9.58 9.90 -13.71
CA SER A 25 -8.46 9.49 -12.82
C SER A 25 -8.85 9.45 -11.35
N ARG A 26 -9.67 8.47 -10.94
CA ARG A 26 -9.94 8.22 -9.51
C ARG A 26 -9.06 7.11 -8.96
N ASP A 27 -8.21 7.43 -8.00
CA ASP A 27 -7.41 6.44 -7.27
C ASP A 27 -8.26 5.26 -6.74
N PHE A 28 -7.66 4.07 -6.76
CA PHE A 28 -8.27 2.87 -6.21
C PHE A 28 -8.48 2.99 -4.70
N THR A 29 -9.63 2.54 -4.23
CA THR A 29 -9.96 2.49 -2.80
C THR A 29 -9.82 1.07 -2.25
N VAL A 30 -9.74 0.94 -0.92
CA VAL A 30 -9.71 -0.37 -0.24
C VAL A 30 -10.91 -1.25 -0.62
N LYS A 31 -12.08 -0.65 -0.86
CA LYS A 31 -13.29 -1.37 -1.28
C LYS A 31 -13.10 -2.00 -2.66
N ASP A 32 -12.46 -1.28 -3.58
CA ASP A 32 -12.16 -1.77 -4.92
C ASP A 32 -11.20 -2.98 -4.85
N ILE A 33 -10.23 -2.97 -3.92
CA ILE A 33 -9.32 -4.11 -3.69
C ILE A 33 -10.09 -5.35 -3.26
N ILE A 34 -10.91 -5.24 -2.21
CA ILE A 34 -11.58 -6.41 -1.61
C ILE A 34 -12.49 -7.08 -2.64
N LEU A 35 -13.15 -6.29 -3.49
CA LEU A 35 -14.04 -6.80 -4.52
C LEU A 35 -13.29 -7.46 -5.68
N LEU A 36 -12.21 -6.84 -6.15
CA LEU A 36 -11.49 -7.29 -7.35
C LEU A 36 -10.41 -8.34 -7.05
N HIS A 37 -9.87 -8.34 -5.84
CA HIS A 37 -8.72 -9.16 -5.44
C HIS A 37 -8.99 -9.86 -4.09
N PRO A 38 -9.89 -10.85 -4.08
CA PRO A 38 -10.13 -11.65 -2.88
C PRO A 38 -8.82 -12.33 -2.43
N SER A 39 -8.58 -12.38 -1.11
CA SER A 39 -7.36 -12.91 -0.48
C SER A 39 -7.19 -14.43 -0.59
N THR A 40 -7.73 -15.05 -1.63
CA THR A 40 -7.59 -16.47 -1.96
C THR A 40 -6.32 -16.69 -2.76
N THR A 41 -5.25 -17.10 -2.10
CA THR A 41 -3.94 -17.38 -2.73
C THR A 41 -3.95 -18.79 -3.37
N PRO A 42 -3.43 -19.00 -4.59
CA PRO A 42 -3.40 -20.30 -5.26
C PRO A 42 -2.49 -21.30 -4.54
N HIS A 43 -1.57 -20.81 -3.71
CA HIS A 43 -0.68 -21.61 -2.89
C HIS A 43 -0.37 -20.86 -1.58
N PRO A 44 -0.03 -21.56 -0.49
CA PRO A 44 0.38 -20.92 0.76
C PRO A 44 1.48 -19.88 0.52
N GLY A 45 1.30 -18.69 1.09
CA GLY A 45 2.26 -17.58 0.96
C GLY A 45 2.27 -16.87 -0.41
N GLY A 46 1.38 -17.22 -1.34
CA GLY A 46 1.20 -16.45 -2.57
C GLY A 46 0.70 -15.04 -2.28
N PHE A 47 1.18 -14.05 -3.02
CA PHE A 47 0.73 -12.66 -2.91
C PHE A 47 0.81 -11.98 -4.27
N LYS A 48 0.05 -10.90 -4.45
CA LYS A 48 0.11 -10.01 -5.61
C LYS A 48 0.64 -8.64 -5.19
N CYS A 49 1.13 -7.90 -6.16
CA CYS A 49 1.44 -6.48 -6.04
C CYS A 49 0.86 -5.78 -7.26
N PHE A 50 0.58 -4.48 -7.16
CA PHE A 50 0.50 -3.68 -8.38
C PHE A 50 1.88 -3.70 -9.05
N THR A 51 1.91 -3.91 -10.37
CA THR A 51 3.14 -3.91 -11.16
C THR A 51 2.99 -3.06 -12.40
N CYS A 52 3.92 -2.13 -12.59
CA CYS A 52 3.96 -1.20 -13.70
C CYS A 52 5.38 -0.64 -13.85
N LYS A 53 5.72 -0.13 -15.03
CA LYS A 53 7.00 0.49 -15.30
C LYS A 53 6.77 1.87 -15.87
N ASP A 54 7.35 2.89 -15.22
CA ASP A 54 7.36 4.29 -15.64
C ASP A 54 5.96 4.81 -16.05
N ALA A 55 4.93 4.42 -15.29
CA ALA A 55 3.57 4.88 -15.50
C ALA A 55 3.45 6.38 -15.17
N PRO A 56 2.60 7.14 -15.88
CA PRO A 56 2.50 8.59 -15.69
C PRO A 56 1.95 8.97 -14.32
N ASP A 57 1.15 8.11 -13.71
CA ASP A 57 0.57 8.31 -12.38
C ASP A 57 0.21 6.98 -11.69
N ASN A 58 -0.33 7.10 -10.47
CA ASN A 58 -0.75 5.96 -9.67
C ASN A 58 -1.97 5.24 -10.25
N TYR A 59 -2.88 5.99 -10.87
CA TYR A 59 -4.14 5.48 -11.38
C TYR A 59 -3.88 4.57 -12.57
N GLU A 60 -3.16 5.06 -13.59
CA GLU A 60 -2.76 4.28 -14.76
C GLU A 60 -1.93 3.06 -14.36
N CYS A 61 -1.00 3.21 -13.41
CA CYS A 61 -0.23 2.08 -12.87
C CYS A 61 -1.13 0.99 -12.27
N ASN A 62 -2.08 1.35 -11.40
CA ASN A 62 -2.93 0.39 -10.73
C ASN A 62 -4.00 -0.20 -11.66
N ARG A 63 -4.51 0.60 -12.60
CA ARG A 63 -5.59 0.21 -13.52
C ARG A 63 -5.18 -0.86 -14.51
N TRP A 64 -3.95 -0.75 -15.02
CA TRP A 64 -3.43 -1.65 -16.04
C TRP A 64 -2.46 -2.70 -15.48
N ALA A 65 -2.30 -2.76 -14.16
CA ALA A 65 -1.50 -3.78 -13.52
C ALA A 65 -2.06 -5.18 -13.84
N PRO A 66 -1.21 -6.13 -14.24
CA PRO A 66 -1.64 -7.50 -14.50
C PRO A 66 -2.08 -8.18 -13.18
N ASP A 67 -3.20 -8.89 -13.22
CA ASP A 67 -3.76 -9.61 -12.07
C ASP A 67 -3.06 -10.97 -11.82
N VAL A 68 -1.74 -10.96 -11.71
CA VAL A 68 -0.90 -12.16 -11.57
C VAL A 68 -0.21 -12.22 -10.21
N TYR A 69 0.10 -13.45 -9.77
CA TYR A 69 0.86 -13.67 -8.54
C TYR A 69 2.35 -13.35 -8.72
N CYS A 70 2.96 -12.85 -7.64
CA CYS A 70 4.38 -12.58 -7.61
C CYS A 70 5.24 -13.87 -7.68
N PRO A 71 6.45 -13.81 -8.26
CA PRO A 71 7.38 -14.95 -8.29
C PRO A 71 7.79 -15.42 -6.89
N ARG A 72 8.15 -16.70 -6.75
CA ARG A 72 8.41 -17.36 -5.45
C ARG A 72 9.58 -16.77 -4.67
N GLU A 73 10.56 -16.23 -5.39
CA GLU A 73 11.77 -15.59 -4.84
C GLU A 73 11.52 -14.16 -4.31
N THR A 74 10.31 -13.64 -4.49
CA THR A 74 9.91 -12.31 -4.00
C THR A 74 9.09 -12.42 -2.73
N ARG A 75 9.10 -11.36 -1.90
CA ARG A 75 8.33 -11.29 -0.65
C ARG A 75 7.66 -9.93 -0.43
N TYR A 76 8.09 -8.89 -1.15
CA TYR A 76 7.64 -7.54 -0.91
C TYR A 76 7.15 -6.87 -2.20
N CYS A 77 6.22 -5.94 -2.03
CA CYS A 77 5.85 -5.01 -3.08
C CYS A 77 6.72 -3.75 -2.97
N TYR A 78 7.38 -3.40 -4.05
CA TYR A 78 8.21 -2.21 -4.17
C TYR A 78 7.46 -1.12 -4.94
N THR A 79 7.64 0.12 -4.51
CA THR A 79 7.17 1.33 -5.21
C THR A 79 8.29 2.35 -5.29
N LEU A 80 8.57 2.83 -6.49
CA LEU A 80 9.38 4.01 -6.77
C LEU A 80 8.49 5.08 -7.37
N HIS A 81 8.56 6.28 -6.81
CA HIS A 81 7.79 7.44 -7.22
C HIS A 81 8.73 8.62 -7.46
N VAL A 82 8.79 9.08 -8.70
CA VAL A 82 9.55 10.27 -9.10
C VAL A 82 8.59 11.45 -9.11
N LEU A 83 8.97 12.52 -8.42
CA LEU A 83 8.23 13.77 -8.37
C LEU A 83 9.08 14.91 -8.93
N ASP A 84 8.43 15.90 -9.54
CA ASP A 84 9.06 17.16 -9.91
C ASP A 84 9.27 18.08 -8.68
N VAL A 85 9.84 19.27 -8.93
CA VAL A 85 10.10 20.26 -7.86
C VAL A 85 8.81 20.80 -7.23
N GLN A 86 7.67 20.73 -7.93
CA GLN A 86 6.36 21.15 -7.43
C GLN A 86 5.64 20.01 -6.67
N GLY A 87 6.17 18.79 -6.71
CA GLY A 87 5.57 17.62 -6.09
C GLY A 87 4.53 16.89 -6.96
N ASN A 88 4.47 17.20 -8.26
CA ASN A 88 3.65 16.43 -9.20
C ASN A 88 4.35 15.12 -9.54
N THR A 89 3.56 14.10 -9.83
CA THR A 89 4.07 12.80 -10.28
C THR A 89 4.72 12.95 -11.66
N VAL A 90 5.97 12.49 -11.78
CA VAL A 90 6.69 12.37 -13.04
C VAL A 90 6.61 10.94 -13.56
N SER A 91 6.85 9.96 -12.66
CA SER A 91 6.69 8.55 -12.99
C SER A 91 6.48 7.67 -11.77
N VAL A 92 5.85 6.52 -12.01
CA VAL A 92 5.58 5.48 -11.02
C VAL A 92 6.06 4.14 -11.54
N THR A 93 6.87 3.45 -10.74
CA THR A 93 7.26 2.07 -11.01
C THR A 93 6.92 1.21 -9.80
N LYS A 94 6.20 0.11 -10.04
CA LYS A 94 5.83 -0.87 -9.01
C LYS A 94 6.20 -2.28 -9.45
N ARG A 95 6.69 -3.10 -8.52
CA ARG A 95 7.11 -4.49 -8.83
C ARG A 95 7.18 -5.38 -7.59
N CYS A 96 7.05 -6.69 -7.80
CA CYS A 96 7.41 -7.69 -6.78
C CYS A 96 8.93 -7.75 -6.64
N VAL A 97 9.45 -7.80 -5.41
CA VAL A 97 10.90 -7.84 -5.15
C VAL A 97 11.31 -8.79 -4.04
N ALA A 98 12.56 -9.24 -4.13
CA ALA A 98 13.29 -9.89 -3.05
C ALA A 98 13.69 -8.90 -1.93
N PRO A 99 13.97 -9.36 -0.70
CA PRO A 99 14.33 -8.52 0.43
C PRO A 99 15.48 -7.53 0.18
N ALA A 100 16.49 -7.94 -0.60
CA ALA A 100 17.66 -7.12 -0.90
C ALA A 100 17.33 -5.78 -1.57
N HIS A 101 16.22 -5.69 -2.31
CA HIS A 101 15.81 -4.45 -2.98
C HIS A 101 15.09 -3.46 -2.05
N CYS A 102 14.72 -3.86 -0.84
CA CYS A 102 14.01 -3.02 0.13
C CYS A 102 14.93 -2.40 1.19
N LEU A 103 16.25 -2.62 1.08
CA LEU A 103 17.24 -2.11 2.04
C LEU A 103 17.43 -0.59 1.98
N SER A 104 17.02 0.05 0.87
CA SER A 104 17.15 1.49 0.65
C SER A 104 15.79 2.11 0.33
N THR A 105 14.95 2.26 1.36
CA THR A 105 13.71 3.05 1.30
C THR A 105 13.96 4.48 1.78
N GLY A 106 13.08 5.41 1.42
CA GLY A 106 13.20 6.83 1.75
C GLY A 106 13.00 7.74 0.55
N CYS A 107 13.09 9.04 0.78
CA CYS A 107 13.09 10.04 -0.29
C CYS A 107 14.45 10.71 -0.40
N THR A 108 14.96 10.78 -1.61
CA THR A 108 16.17 11.51 -1.98
C THR A 108 15.80 12.63 -2.93
N GLN A 109 16.43 13.78 -2.78
CA GLN A 109 16.26 14.89 -3.71
C GLN A 109 17.51 14.95 -4.57
N ASP A 110 17.31 14.86 -5.89
CA ASP A 110 18.39 15.08 -6.84
C ASP A 110 18.58 16.59 -6.99
N ASN A 111 19.71 17.08 -6.48
CA ASN A 111 20.03 18.50 -6.47
C ASN A 111 20.36 19.05 -7.87
N HIS A 112 20.59 18.19 -8.87
CA HIS A 112 20.99 18.63 -10.22
C HIS A 112 19.82 18.77 -11.19
N GLU A 113 18.85 17.85 -11.14
CA GLU A 113 17.67 17.85 -12.03
C GLU A 113 16.39 18.37 -11.35
N GLY A 114 16.41 18.55 -10.03
CA GLY A 114 15.27 19.03 -9.25
C GLY A 114 14.23 17.96 -8.94
N TYR A 115 14.46 16.70 -9.32
CA TYR A 115 13.53 15.62 -9.01
C TYR A 115 13.66 15.15 -7.56
N LYS A 116 12.53 14.70 -7.01
CA LYS A 116 12.48 13.98 -5.73
C LYS A 116 12.10 12.54 -6.01
N VAL A 117 12.93 11.59 -5.59
CA VAL A 117 12.69 10.16 -5.76
C VAL A 117 12.37 9.55 -4.41
N CYS A 118 11.16 9.02 -4.27
CA CYS A 118 10.67 8.35 -3.08
C CYS A 118 10.51 6.85 -3.33
N THR A 119 11.08 6.03 -2.45
CA THR A 119 11.04 4.57 -2.53
C THR A 119 10.45 3.97 -1.26
N ALA A 120 9.48 3.07 -1.41
CA ALA A 120 8.87 2.32 -0.32
C ALA A 120 8.78 0.83 -0.63
N CYS A 121 8.74 0.03 0.43
CA CYS A 121 8.41 -1.39 0.35
C CYS A 121 7.34 -1.75 1.37
N CYS A 122 6.48 -2.70 1.02
CA CYS A 122 5.50 -3.25 1.94
C CYS A 122 5.38 -4.78 1.80
N GLU A 123 4.96 -5.42 2.89
CA GLU A 123 4.64 -6.83 2.95
C GLU A 123 3.12 -7.04 2.95
N GLY A 124 2.63 -7.94 2.08
CA GLY A 124 1.22 -8.31 2.00
C GLY A 124 0.64 -8.23 0.59
N ASN A 125 -0.57 -8.79 0.43
CA ASN A 125 -1.27 -8.82 -0.85
C ASN A 125 -1.72 -7.40 -1.25
N ILE A 126 -1.20 -6.90 -2.38
CA ILE A 126 -1.59 -5.63 -3.02
C ILE A 126 -1.37 -4.44 -2.06
N CYS A 127 -0.38 -4.55 -1.18
CA CYS A 127 -0.11 -3.54 -0.15
C CYS A 127 0.38 -2.21 -0.74
N ASN A 128 0.94 -2.23 -1.96
CA ASN A 128 1.54 -1.06 -2.62
C ASN A 128 0.54 -0.22 -3.43
N MET A 129 -0.69 -0.11 -2.95
CA MET A 129 -1.75 0.67 -3.60
C MET A 129 -1.40 2.16 -3.69
N GLN A 130 -0.89 2.72 -2.60
CA GLN A 130 -0.58 4.15 -2.47
C GLN A 130 0.87 4.44 -2.86
N LEU A 131 1.15 5.71 -3.21
CA LEU A 131 2.50 6.17 -3.52
C LEU A 131 3.16 6.80 -2.30
N PRO A 132 4.47 6.54 -2.07
CA PRO A 132 5.24 7.31 -1.12
C PRO A 132 5.52 8.71 -1.68
N ARG A 133 5.30 9.75 -0.88
CA ARG A 133 5.57 11.14 -1.29
C ARG A 133 6.61 11.82 -0.41
N ASN A 134 6.80 11.35 0.82
CA ASN A 134 7.61 11.98 1.87
C ASN A 134 8.43 10.93 2.66
N LYS A 135 9.25 11.39 3.62
CA LYS A 135 10.08 10.46 4.42
C LYS A 135 9.25 9.56 5.35
N THR A 136 8.04 9.97 5.70
CA THR A 136 7.16 9.25 6.64
C THR A 136 6.50 8.04 6.00
N ASP A 137 6.16 8.12 4.71
CA ASP A 137 5.50 7.06 3.94
C ASP A 137 6.47 6.32 3.00
N ALA A 138 7.64 6.90 2.68
CA ALA A 138 8.74 6.21 2.02
C ALA A 138 9.52 5.32 2.99
N ILE A 139 8.87 4.29 3.52
CA ILE A 139 9.44 3.36 4.50
C ILE A 139 9.39 1.91 4.02
N PHE A 140 10.04 1.02 4.77
CA PHE A 140 9.88 -0.42 4.62
C PHE A 140 8.94 -0.96 5.70
N SER A 141 7.68 -1.23 5.33
CA SER A 141 6.63 -1.75 6.22
C SER A 141 6.54 -3.27 6.16
N THR A 142 6.84 -3.95 7.25
CA THR A 142 6.73 -5.42 7.36
C THR A 142 5.70 -5.81 8.42
N THR A 143 4.88 -6.81 8.13
CA THR A 143 3.93 -7.37 9.11
C THR A 143 4.62 -8.41 10.02
N SER A 144 5.75 -8.95 9.56
CA SER A 144 6.59 -9.90 10.30
C SER A 144 7.09 -9.39 11.66
N LEU A 145 7.29 -8.08 11.82
CA LEU A 145 7.77 -7.48 13.09
C LEU A 145 6.67 -7.32 14.15
N LEU A 146 5.39 -7.30 13.77
CA LEU A 146 4.25 -7.13 14.69
C LEU A 146 3.83 -8.43 15.38
N HIS A 147 4.20 -9.60 14.85
CA HIS A 147 3.82 -10.87 15.46
C HIS A 147 4.68 -11.25 16.68
N SER A 148 5.88 -10.65 16.83
CA SER A 148 6.81 -10.97 17.92
C SER A 148 6.40 -10.40 19.28
N SER A 149 5.49 -9.42 19.36
CA SER A 149 5.10 -8.77 20.62
C SER A 149 3.91 -9.42 21.32
N ASN A 150 3.08 -10.19 20.62
CA ASN A 150 1.85 -10.77 21.19
C ASN A 150 2.06 -12.12 21.91
N GLY A 151 3.23 -12.75 21.78
CA GLY A 151 3.54 -14.01 22.46
C GLY A 151 3.82 -13.89 23.97
N LEU A 152 4.13 -12.68 24.46
CA LEU A 152 4.44 -12.48 25.89
C LEU A 152 3.17 -12.33 26.76
N LEU A 153 2.11 -11.71 26.21
CA LEU A 153 0.88 -11.47 26.96
C LEU A 153 0.07 -12.75 27.19
N THR A 154 0.07 -13.69 26.24
CA THR A 154 -0.69 -14.95 26.35
C THR A 154 -0.12 -15.88 27.43
N HIS A 155 1.18 -15.80 27.71
CA HIS A 155 1.83 -16.66 28.70
C HIS A 155 1.55 -16.22 30.15
N TYR A 156 1.26 -14.93 30.38
CA TYR A 156 0.98 -14.39 31.72
C TYR A 156 -0.42 -14.79 32.24
N TRP A 157 -1.42 -14.86 31.36
CA TRP A 157 -2.78 -15.29 31.70
C TRP A 157 -2.87 -16.79 32.01
N LEU A 158 -2.04 -17.62 31.37
CA LEU A 158 -2.00 -19.07 31.64
C LEU A 158 -1.35 -19.39 32.99
N LEU A 159 -0.29 -18.67 33.37
CA LEU A 159 0.39 -18.88 34.65
C LEU A 159 -0.43 -18.39 35.85
N THR A 160 -1.21 -17.32 35.70
CA THR A 160 -2.07 -16.79 36.77
C THR A 160 -3.32 -17.63 37.03
N GLY A 161 -3.87 -18.32 36.02
CA GLY A 161 -4.99 -19.25 36.20
C GLY A 161 -4.62 -20.57 36.91
N CYS A 162 -3.37 -21.01 36.79
CA CYS A 162 -2.89 -22.21 37.49
C CYS A 162 -2.72 -21.98 39.00
N LEU A 163 -2.26 -20.79 39.41
CA LEU A 163 -2.03 -20.47 40.82
C LEU A 163 -3.36 -20.30 41.60
N SER A 164 -4.41 -19.77 40.97
CA SER A 164 -5.72 -19.61 41.63
C SER A 164 -6.45 -20.94 41.82
N SER A 165 -6.30 -21.87 40.87
CA SER A 165 -6.93 -23.20 40.95
C SER A 165 -6.36 -24.04 42.10
N THR A 166 -5.05 -23.96 42.37
CA THR A 166 -4.43 -24.66 43.50
C THR A 166 -4.87 -24.14 44.87
N VAL A 167 -5.12 -22.83 45.00
CA VAL A 167 -5.57 -22.24 46.27
C VAL A 167 -7.01 -22.64 46.60
N ILE A 168 -7.87 -22.72 45.59
CA ILE A 168 -9.27 -23.13 45.78
C ILE A 168 -9.37 -24.60 46.20
N SER A 169 -8.57 -25.49 45.60
CA SER A 169 -8.57 -26.91 45.99
C SER A 169 -8.10 -27.14 47.43
N VAL A 170 -7.09 -26.39 47.90
CA VAL A 170 -6.57 -26.52 49.29
C VAL A 170 -7.59 -26.03 50.32
N MET A 171 -8.36 -24.98 50.01
CA MET A 171 -9.38 -24.44 50.93
C MET A 171 -10.60 -25.35 51.06
N LEU A 172 -10.98 -26.07 49.98
CA LEU A 172 -12.07 -27.04 50.00
C LEU A 172 -11.70 -28.34 50.74
N SER A 173 -10.45 -28.80 50.67
CA SER A 173 -9.99 -29.99 51.41
C SER A 173 -9.83 -29.77 52.92
N ASN A 174 -9.75 -28.51 53.39
CA ASN A 174 -9.70 -28.19 54.83
C ASN A 174 -11.09 -27.96 55.45
N SER A 175 -12.17 -28.08 54.68
CA SER A 175 -13.55 -27.82 55.11
C SER A 175 -14.43 -29.07 55.14
N LEU A 176 -13.84 -30.27 55.06
CA LEU A 176 -14.51 -31.58 55.13
C LEU A 176 -13.91 -32.45 56.24
#